data_AF-T0YR28-F1
#
_entry.id   AF-T0YR28-F1
#
_cell.length_a   1.000
_cell.length_b   1.000
_cell.length_c   1.000
_cell.angle_alpha   90.00
_cell.angle_beta   90.00
_cell.angle_gamma   90.00
#
_symmetry.space_group_name_H-M   'P 1'
#
loop_
_entity.id
_entity.type
_entity.pdbx_description
1 polymer ?
#
loop_
_entity_poly.entity_id
_entity_poly.type
_entity_poly.pdbx_seq_one_letter_code
_entity_poly.pdbx_strand_id
1 'polypeptide(L)'
;MLRGWHPRTLRHVHCLRRLSSLAMNYRHRFHAGNFADVLKHAVVLGVLDALKLKPAPFAYLDTHAGSGVYALDSEAARKTGEFRAGVLRVLDAGDLPPLLRRYVEAVRACDAGTPLTRYPGSPWLAWYALRTQDRALLCELLPEEATALRSQFAGDARMHVHQRDGYAALAALLPPPEKRGLVLIDPPYEAQEDEFRSIRRGLEQALTRWPQAACAVWYPIKLARTREPFLRWLRTCAAQQVLVAELAVR
;
A
#
# COMPACT_ATOMS: atom_id res chain seq x y z
N MET A 1 43.95 -35.05 -53.61
CA MET A 1 44.65 -34.14 -52.66
C MET A 1 43.60 -33.16 -52.12
N LEU A 2 43.13 -33.32 -50.87
CA LEU A 2 43.55 -32.54 -49.68
C LEU A 2 43.27 -31.03 -49.86
N ARG A 3 42.60 -30.23 -49.02
CA ARG A 3 41.94 -30.23 -47.68
C ARG A 3 41.03 -28.95 -47.74
N GLY A 4 39.82 -28.88 -47.21
CA GLY A 4 39.45 -28.81 -45.79
C GLY A 4 38.98 -27.39 -45.41
N TRP A 5 37.74 -27.22 -44.90
CA TRP A 5 37.40 -26.59 -43.61
C TRP A 5 35.89 -26.48 -43.38
N HIS A 6 35.51 -26.47 -42.10
CA HIS A 6 34.25 -26.90 -41.48
C HIS A 6 33.18 -25.78 -41.31
N PRO A 7 31.93 -26.14 -40.93
CA PRO A 7 30.75 -25.27 -40.90
C PRO A 7 30.67 -24.44 -39.61
N ARG A 8 30.15 -23.22 -39.70
CA ARG A 8 29.74 -22.45 -38.52
C ARG A 8 28.34 -22.88 -38.09
N THR A 9 28.31 -23.45 -36.89
CA THR A 9 27.16 -23.85 -36.09
C THR A 9 26.32 -22.63 -35.70
N LEU A 10 25.05 -22.62 -36.12
CA LEU A 10 24.01 -21.76 -35.54
C LEU A 10 23.67 -22.30 -34.15
N ARG A 11 24.19 -21.64 -33.10
CA ARG A 11 23.74 -21.88 -31.72
C ARG A 11 22.42 -21.16 -31.51
N HIS A 12 21.33 -21.91 -31.50
CA HIS A 12 20.08 -21.48 -30.87
C HIS A 12 20.35 -21.23 -29.38
N VAL A 13 20.48 -19.95 -29.00
CA VAL A 13 20.45 -19.53 -27.61
C VAL A 13 18.99 -19.47 -27.19
N HIS A 14 18.45 -20.60 -26.74
CA HIS A 14 17.25 -20.59 -25.90
C HIS A 14 17.64 -19.97 -24.55
N CYS A 15 17.48 -18.65 -24.45
CA CYS A 15 17.49 -17.95 -23.17
C CYS A 15 16.17 -18.28 -22.45
N LEU A 16 16.13 -19.46 -21.82
CA LEU A 16 15.17 -19.77 -20.77
C LEU A 16 15.45 -18.80 -19.61
N ARG A 17 14.77 -17.64 -19.63
CA ARG A 17 14.63 -16.79 -18.46
C ARG A 17 14.00 -17.62 -17.35
N ARG A 18 14.84 -18.18 -16.47
CA ARG A 18 14.42 -18.65 -15.16
C ARG A 18 13.71 -17.47 -14.50
N LEU A 19 12.41 -17.62 -14.28
CA LEU A 19 11.70 -16.88 -13.24
C LEU A 19 12.33 -17.32 -11.92
N SER A 20 13.47 -16.70 -11.58
CA SER A 20 13.95 -16.67 -10.21
C SER A 20 12.82 -16.04 -9.41
N SER A 21 12.23 -16.80 -8.48
CA SER A 21 11.34 -16.23 -7.49
C SER A 21 12.11 -15.10 -6.81
N LEU A 22 11.73 -13.85 -7.10
CA LEU A 22 12.09 -12.72 -6.26
C LEU A 22 11.39 -12.99 -4.94
N ALA A 23 12.08 -13.63 -4.01
CA ALA A 23 11.61 -13.74 -2.64
C ALA A 23 11.57 -12.31 -2.10
N MET A 24 10.37 -11.72 -2.04
CA MET A 24 10.19 -10.44 -1.35
C MET A 24 10.56 -10.66 0.12
N ASN A 25 11.52 -9.87 0.59
CA ASN A 25 12.07 -9.98 1.94
C ASN A 25 11.31 -9.10 2.94
N TYR A 26 10.65 -8.05 2.46
CA TYR A 26 9.83 -7.14 3.23
C TYR A 26 8.51 -7.83 3.57
N ARG A 27 8.30 -8.05 4.87
CA ARG A 27 6.99 -8.41 5.40
C ARG A 27 6.54 -7.30 6.34
N HIS A 28 5.40 -6.70 6.05
CA HIS A 28 4.85 -5.58 6.79
C HIS A 28 4.71 -5.87 8.31
N ARG A 29 4.55 -7.15 8.69
CA ARG A 29 4.52 -7.62 10.09
C ARG A 29 5.71 -7.21 10.96
N PHE A 30 6.88 -6.90 10.38
CA PHE A 30 8.05 -6.43 11.14
C PHE A 30 7.97 -4.95 11.55
N HIS A 31 7.16 -4.16 10.84
CA HIS A 31 7.09 -2.70 11.00
C HIS A 31 5.68 -2.23 11.40
N ALA A 32 4.74 -3.16 11.54
CA ALA A 32 3.34 -2.88 11.82
C ALA A 32 3.18 -1.99 13.06
N GLY A 33 2.49 -0.87 12.88
CA GLY A 33 2.17 0.06 13.96
C GLY A 33 3.27 1.04 14.31
N ASN A 34 4.35 1.12 13.52
CA ASN A 34 5.36 2.17 13.69
C ASN A 34 4.81 3.59 13.41
N PHE A 35 5.64 4.62 13.59
CA PHE A 35 5.23 6.02 13.38
C PHE A 35 4.80 6.32 11.92
N ALA A 36 5.37 5.61 10.94
CA ALA A 36 5.04 5.80 9.53
C ALA A 36 3.64 5.25 9.22
N ASP A 37 3.32 4.08 9.77
CA ASP A 37 1.99 3.49 9.72
C ASP A 37 0.95 4.40 10.38
N VAL A 38 1.24 4.99 11.54
CA VAL A 38 0.35 5.95 12.20
C VAL A 38 -0.01 7.10 11.25
N LEU A 39 0.99 7.77 10.66
CA LEU A 39 0.75 8.89 9.75
C LEU A 39 -0.07 8.44 8.52
N LYS A 40 0.38 7.36 7.86
CA LYS A 40 -0.26 6.82 6.66
C LYS A 40 -1.74 6.49 6.92
N HIS A 41 -2.01 5.74 7.97
CA HIS A 41 -3.35 5.26 8.30
C HIS A 41 -4.28 6.37 8.77
N ALA A 42 -3.78 7.34 9.54
CA ALA A 42 -4.56 8.52 9.91
C ALA A 42 -4.98 9.32 8.66
N VAL A 43 -4.05 9.55 7.73
CA VAL A 43 -4.36 10.25 6.47
C VAL A 43 -5.36 9.47 5.62
N VAL A 44 -5.19 8.15 5.46
CA VAL A 44 -6.13 7.30 4.71
C VAL A 44 -7.54 7.42 5.30
N LEU A 45 -7.70 7.27 6.61
CA LEU A 45 -9.01 7.41 7.27
C LEU A 45 -9.62 8.80 7.05
N GLY A 46 -8.82 9.86 7.16
CA GLY A 46 -9.29 11.23 6.90
C GLY A 46 -9.81 11.44 5.48
N VAL A 47 -9.12 10.87 4.48
CA VAL A 47 -9.56 10.93 3.08
C VAL A 47 -10.85 10.12 2.87
N LEU A 48 -10.95 8.92 3.47
CA LEU A 48 -12.17 8.10 3.39
C LEU A 48 -13.37 8.82 4.03
N ASP A 49 -13.20 9.46 5.18
CA ASP A 49 -14.25 10.23 5.83
C ASP A 49 -14.63 11.48 5.01
N ALA A 50 -13.68 12.15 4.36
CA ALA A 50 -13.99 13.23 3.42
C ALA A 50 -14.78 12.75 2.19
N LEU A 51 -14.47 11.56 1.65
CA LEU A 51 -15.22 10.96 0.54
C LEU A 51 -16.68 10.63 0.93
N LYS A 52 -16.92 10.29 2.21
CA LYS A 52 -18.25 9.99 2.77
C LYS A 52 -19.15 11.22 2.91
N LEU A 53 -18.61 12.44 2.83
CA LEU A 53 -19.41 13.68 2.84
C LEU A 53 -20.38 13.76 1.65
N LYS A 54 -20.11 13.03 0.56
CA LYS A 54 -21.06 12.87 -0.55
C LYS A 54 -21.82 11.54 -0.41
N PRO A 55 -23.13 11.51 -0.70
CA PRO A 55 -23.94 10.30 -0.57
C PRO A 55 -23.59 9.24 -1.63
N ALA A 56 -23.11 9.65 -2.81
CA ALA A 56 -22.69 8.73 -3.86
C ALA A 56 -21.63 7.73 -3.34
N PRO A 57 -21.63 6.48 -3.84
CA PRO A 57 -20.60 5.51 -3.48
C PRO A 57 -19.22 5.97 -3.95
N PHE A 58 -18.19 5.37 -3.37
CA PHE A 58 -16.80 5.50 -3.82
C PHE A 58 -16.06 4.17 -3.72
N ALA A 59 -14.97 4.06 -4.48
CA ALA A 59 -14.06 2.93 -4.42
C ALA A 59 -12.79 3.28 -3.64
N TYR A 60 -12.27 2.33 -2.89
CA TYR A 60 -10.94 2.34 -2.29
C TYR A 60 -10.08 1.29 -3.00
N LEU A 61 -9.00 1.70 -3.66
CA LEU A 61 -8.05 0.77 -4.26
C LEU A 61 -6.75 0.80 -3.46
N ASP A 62 -6.33 -0.36 -2.96
CA ASP A 62 -5.04 -0.54 -2.29
C ASP A 62 -4.14 -1.38 -3.20
N THR A 63 -3.03 -0.80 -3.66
CA THR A 63 -2.12 -1.49 -4.59
C THR A 63 -1.22 -2.51 -3.89
N HIS A 64 -1.02 -2.38 -2.57
CA HIS A 64 -0.09 -3.20 -1.79
C HIS A 64 -0.70 -3.49 -0.41
N ALA A 65 -1.78 -4.27 -0.41
CA ALA A 65 -2.69 -4.40 0.73
C ALA A 65 -2.09 -5.14 1.94
N GLY A 66 -1.10 -6.02 1.76
CA GLY A 66 -0.60 -6.88 2.82
C GLY A 66 -1.64 -7.85 3.36
N SER A 67 -1.47 -8.33 4.59
CA SER A 67 -2.36 -9.30 5.25
C SER A 67 -3.56 -8.68 5.98
N GLY A 68 -3.69 -7.35 6.00
CA GLY A 68 -4.83 -6.66 6.60
C GLY A 68 -4.74 -6.46 8.12
N VAL A 69 -4.42 -7.48 8.92
CA VAL A 69 -4.18 -7.33 10.37
C VAL A 69 -2.90 -8.06 10.81
N TYR A 70 -2.11 -7.43 11.67
CA TYR A 70 -0.80 -7.90 12.10
C TYR A 70 -0.77 -8.21 13.60
N ALA A 71 -0.20 -9.35 13.97
CA ALA A 71 0.03 -9.72 15.37
C ALA A 71 1.28 -9.02 15.93
N LEU A 72 1.08 -8.15 16.94
CA LEU A 72 2.14 -7.39 17.62
C LEU A 72 2.87 -8.20 18.69
N ASP A 73 2.30 -9.33 19.11
CA ASP A 73 2.91 -10.28 20.02
C ASP A 73 3.70 -11.39 19.30
N SER A 74 3.78 -11.35 17.96
CA SER A 74 4.59 -12.27 17.17
C SER A 74 6.09 -12.08 17.40
N GLU A 75 6.89 -13.13 17.19
CA GLU A 75 8.36 -13.05 17.31
C GLU A 75 8.95 -11.96 16.39
N ALA A 76 8.41 -11.84 15.17
CA ALA A 76 8.80 -10.83 14.20
C ALA A 76 8.57 -9.40 14.72
N ALA A 77 7.40 -9.12 15.29
CA ALA A 77 7.06 -7.81 15.84
C ALA A 77 7.85 -7.51 17.13
N ARG A 78 8.10 -8.51 17.98
CA ARG A 78 8.91 -8.35 19.20
C ARG A 78 10.38 -8.05 18.89
N LYS A 79 10.92 -8.55 17.77
CA LYS A 79 12.31 -8.34 17.36
C LYS A 79 12.63 -6.86 17.09
N THR A 80 11.71 -6.12 16.49
CA THR A 80 11.89 -4.69 16.18
C THR A 80 11.23 -3.80 17.24
N GLY A 81 10.05 -4.17 17.73
CA GLY A 81 9.30 -3.43 18.73
C GLY A 81 8.83 -2.04 18.28
N GLU A 82 8.83 -1.74 16.98
CA GLU A 82 8.58 -0.39 16.46
C GLU A 82 7.21 0.17 16.84
N PHE A 83 6.21 -0.71 17.02
CA PHE A 83 4.86 -0.33 17.47
C PHE A 83 4.85 0.41 18.82
N ARG A 84 5.85 0.16 19.67
CA ARG A 84 6.01 0.84 20.97
C ARG A 84 6.30 2.33 20.81
N ALA A 85 7.02 2.70 19.76
CA ALA A 85 7.34 4.10 19.44
C ALA A 85 6.32 4.74 18.49
N GLY A 86 5.42 3.95 17.89
CA GLY A 86 4.34 4.41 17.03
C GLY A 86 2.99 4.36 17.74
N VAL A 87 2.15 3.39 17.36
CA VAL A 87 0.74 3.28 17.75
C VAL A 87 0.52 3.33 19.26
N LEU A 88 1.38 2.69 20.07
CA LEU A 88 1.19 2.70 21.53
C LEU A 88 1.32 4.12 22.12
N ARG A 89 2.28 4.93 21.62
CA ARG A 89 2.42 6.32 22.08
C ARG A 89 1.20 7.17 21.76
N VAL A 90 0.54 6.90 20.63
CA VAL A 90 -0.68 7.61 20.24
C VAL A 90 -1.88 7.14 21.04
N LEU A 91 -1.98 5.84 21.33
CA LEU A 91 -3.04 5.28 22.17
C LEU A 91 -2.98 5.81 23.62
N ASP A 92 -1.77 6.01 24.13
CA ASP A 92 -1.54 6.52 25.49
C ASP A 92 -1.58 8.06 25.57
N ALA A 93 -1.63 8.76 24.43
CA ALA A 93 -1.65 10.21 24.39
C ALA A 93 -3.03 10.75 24.78
N GLY A 94 -3.05 11.69 25.73
CA GLY A 94 -4.22 12.52 26.01
C GLY A 94 -4.41 13.62 24.96
N ASP A 95 -5.65 14.10 24.85
CA ASP A 95 -6.04 15.25 24.01
C ASP A 95 -5.60 15.17 22.53
N LEU A 96 -6.06 14.12 21.84
CA LEU A 96 -5.77 13.93 20.43
C LEU A 96 -6.61 14.86 19.53
N PRO A 97 -6.00 15.44 18.47
CA PRO A 97 -6.74 16.15 17.44
C PRO A 97 -7.73 15.20 16.73
N PRO A 98 -8.80 15.72 16.10
CA PRO A 98 -9.88 14.90 15.57
C PRO A 98 -9.44 13.75 14.66
N LEU A 99 -8.46 13.98 13.78
CA LEU A 99 -7.94 12.96 12.87
C LEU A 99 -7.27 11.79 13.60
N LEU A 100 -6.47 12.08 14.63
CA LEU A 100 -5.80 11.05 15.42
C LEU A 100 -6.77 10.33 16.36
N ARG A 101 -7.79 11.03 16.87
CA ARG A 101 -8.88 10.40 17.63
C ARG A 101 -9.63 9.38 16.76
N ARG A 102 -9.99 9.76 15.54
CA ARG A 102 -10.62 8.88 14.55
C ARG A 102 -9.77 7.65 14.21
N TYR A 103 -8.45 7.83 14.14
CA TYR A 103 -7.49 6.73 13.97
C TYR A 103 -7.45 5.80 15.19
N VAL A 104 -7.35 6.35 16.41
CA VAL A 104 -7.37 5.56 17.66
C VAL A 104 -8.66 4.77 17.79
N GLU A 105 -9.81 5.35 17.48
CA GLU A 105 -11.11 4.65 17.46
C GLU A 105 -11.09 3.45 16.50
N ALA A 106 -10.51 3.60 15.30
CA ALA A 106 -10.38 2.50 14.36
C ALA A 106 -9.44 1.40 14.88
N VAL A 107 -8.29 1.78 15.45
CA VAL A 107 -7.34 0.82 16.04
C VAL A 107 -8.00 0.03 17.18
N ARG A 108 -8.74 0.71 18.06
CA ARG A 108 -9.45 0.08 19.18
C ARG A 108 -10.65 -0.77 18.74
N ALA A 109 -11.28 -0.45 17.61
CA ALA A 109 -12.29 -1.31 17.01
C ALA A 109 -11.70 -2.61 16.43
N CYS A 110 -10.40 -2.61 16.05
CA CYS A 110 -9.70 -3.83 15.66
C CYS A 110 -9.29 -4.67 16.87
N ASP A 111 -8.82 -4.02 17.93
CA ASP A 111 -8.40 -4.68 19.16
C ASP A 111 -8.60 -3.74 20.37
N ALA A 112 -9.58 -4.09 21.20
CA ALA A 112 -9.89 -3.38 22.44
C ALA A 112 -8.97 -3.79 23.61
N GLY A 113 -8.07 -4.77 23.40
CA GLY A 113 -7.17 -5.29 24.42
C GLY A 113 -6.18 -4.27 24.98
N THR A 114 -5.78 -4.49 26.23
CA THR A 114 -4.72 -3.75 26.90
C THR A 114 -3.79 -4.76 27.59
N PRO A 115 -2.58 -5.02 27.07
CA PRO A 115 -1.94 -4.34 25.94
C PRO A 115 -2.58 -4.67 24.59
N LEU A 116 -2.34 -3.81 23.60
CA LEU A 116 -2.71 -4.05 22.20
C LEU A 116 -1.92 -5.24 21.65
N THR A 117 -2.62 -6.23 21.08
CA THR A 117 -2.03 -7.46 20.53
C THR A 117 -2.12 -7.52 19.01
N ARG A 118 -3.05 -6.78 18.40
CA ARG A 118 -3.26 -6.76 16.95
C ARG A 118 -3.28 -5.34 16.43
N TYR A 119 -2.65 -5.13 15.27
CA TYR A 119 -2.63 -3.84 14.58
C TYR A 119 -3.34 -3.93 13.22
N PRO A 120 -4.30 -3.03 12.92
CA PRO A 120 -4.94 -3.00 11.62
C PRO A 120 -4.07 -2.29 10.56
N GLY A 121 -3.84 -3.00 9.45
CA GLY A 121 -3.33 -2.43 8.20
C GLY A 121 -4.39 -1.65 7.44
N SER A 122 -3.98 -1.03 6.33
CA SER A 122 -4.85 -0.22 5.48
C SER A 122 -6.12 -0.95 5.00
N PRO A 123 -6.12 -2.27 4.66
CA PRO A 123 -7.36 -2.94 4.25
C PRO A 123 -8.40 -3.04 5.35
N TRP A 124 -7.97 -3.34 6.58
CA TRP A 124 -8.89 -3.45 7.71
C TRP A 124 -9.47 -2.08 8.07
N LEU A 125 -8.63 -1.05 8.05
CA LEU A 125 -9.05 0.33 8.30
C LEU A 125 -10.05 0.81 7.25
N ALA A 126 -9.82 0.48 5.98
CA ALA A 126 -10.77 0.75 4.92
C ALA A 126 -12.08 -0.01 5.16
N TRP A 127 -12.04 -1.31 5.43
CA TRP A 127 -13.23 -2.12 5.75
C TRP A 127 -14.07 -1.50 6.88
N TYR A 128 -13.42 -1.05 7.95
CA TYR A 128 -14.07 -0.39 9.08
C TYR A 128 -14.69 0.97 8.70
N ALA A 129 -14.07 1.72 7.79
CA ALA A 129 -14.51 3.06 7.40
C ALA A 129 -15.59 3.09 6.30
N LEU A 130 -15.60 2.10 5.40
CA LEU A 130 -16.48 2.01 4.23
C LEU A 130 -17.95 1.81 4.64
N ARG A 131 -18.87 2.39 3.86
CA ARG A 131 -20.32 2.15 3.99
C ARG A 131 -20.72 0.89 3.21
N THR A 132 -21.99 0.51 3.28
CA THR A 132 -22.52 -0.68 2.58
C THR A 132 -22.45 -0.56 1.05
N GLN A 133 -22.56 0.66 0.52
CA GLN A 133 -22.52 0.94 -0.93
C GLN A 133 -21.12 1.22 -1.49
N ASP A 134 -20.11 1.37 -0.63
CA ASP A 134 -18.73 1.61 -1.06
C ASP A 134 -18.01 0.28 -1.29
N ARG A 135 -16.89 0.31 -2.00
CA ARG A 135 -16.17 -0.91 -2.39
C ARG A 135 -14.66 -0.78 -2.21
N ALA A 136 -14.00 -1.85 -1.81
CA ALA A 136 -12.56 -1.98 -1.76
C ALA A 136 -12.04 -2.94 -2.84
N LEU A 137 -10.95 -2.55 -3.50
CA LEU A 137 -10.18 -3.34 -4.46
C LEU A 137 -8.76 -3.48 -3.89
N LEU A 138 -8.44 -4.63 -3.34
CA LEU A 138 -7.22 -4.88 -2.57
C LEU A 138 -6.27 -5.76 -3.38
N CYS A 139 -5.11 -5.23 -3.77
CA CYS A 139 -4.09 -5.99 -4.49
C CYS A 139 -2.99 -6.45 -3.55
N GLU A 140 -2.64 -7.73 -3.61
CA GLU A 140 -1.52 -8.31 -2.86
C GLU A 140 -0.78 -9.31 -3.75
N LEU A 141 0.54 -9.23 -3.78
CA LEU A 141 1.36 -10.06 -4.65
C LEU A 141 1.62 -11.44 -4.04
N LEU A 142 1.85 -11.49 -2.72
CA LEU A 142 2.24 -12.69 -2.00
C LEU A 142 1.01 -13.60 -1.77
N PRO A 143 1.06 -14.87 -2.21
CA PRO A 143 -0.08 -15.79 -2.07
C PRO A 143 -0.54 -15.99 -0.62
N GLU A 144 0.39 -16.07 0.33
CA GLU A 144 0.10 -16.24 1.76
C GLU A 144 -0.68 -15.05 2.33
N GLU A 145 -0.18 -13.84 2.08
CA GLU A 145 -0.81 -12.60 2.56
C GLU A 145 -2.17 -12.38 1.89
N ALA A 146 -2.28 -12.62 0.57
CA ALA A 146 -3.55 -12.55 -0.15
C ALA A 146 -4.59 -13.57 0.35
N THR A 147 -4.13 -14.76 0.77
CA THR A 147 -5.02 -15.78 1.35
C THR A 147 -5.52 -15.34 2.72
N ALA A 148 -4.64 -14.84 3.60
CA ALA A 148 -5.03 -14.28 4.89
C ALA A 148 -6.05 -13.13 4.72
N LEU A 149 -5.79 -12.24 3.75
CA LEU A 149 -6.68 -11.11 3.44
C LEU A 149 -8.06 -11.56 2.94
N ARG A 150 -8.12 -12.59 2.08
CA ARG A 150 -9.40 -13.19 1.63
C ARG A 150 -10.16 -13.81 2.80
N SER A 151 -9.48 -14.57 3.65
CA SER A 151 -10.10 -15.19 4.82
C SER A 151 -10.65 -14.14 5.77
N GLN A 152 -9.93 -13.02 5.94
CA GLN A 152 -10.36 -11.93 6.81
C GLN A 152 -11.66 -11.25 6.37
N PHE A 153 -11.85 -11.08 5.06
CA PHE A 153 -13.04 -10.41 4.51
C PHE A 153 -14.03 -11.36 3.85
N ALA A 154 -13.95 -12.65 4.17
CA ALA A 154 -14.85 -13.66 3.65
C ALA A 154 -16.31 -13.28 3.98
N GLY A 155 -17.16 -13.21 2.95
CA GLY A 155 -18.58 -12.87 3.09
C GLY A 155 -18.92 -11.38 3.02
N ASP A 156 -17.93 -10.47 3.00
CA ASP A 156 -18.18 -9.05 2.76
C ASP A 156 -18.04 -8.74 1.26
N ALA A 157 -19.18 -8.58 0.59
CA ALA A 157 -19.24 -8.31 -0.86
C ALA A 157 -18.57 -6.99 -1.28
N ARG A 158 -18.24 -6.11 -0.33
CA ARG A 158 -17.51 -4.86 -0.61
C ARG A 158 -16.03 -5.09 -0.81
N MET A 159 -15.48 -6.20 -0.33
CA MET A 159 -14.03 -6.40 -0.20
C MET A 159 -13.51 -7.36 -1.28
N HIS A 160 -12.97 -6.82 -2.37
CA HIS A 160 -12.44 -7.62 -3.47
C HIS A 160 -10.93 -7.77 -3.38
N VAL A 161 -10.46 -8.99 -3.09
CA VAL A 161 -9.02 -9.29 -2.99
C VAL A 161 -8.50 -9.89 -4.29
N HIS A 162 -7.52 -9.21 -4.88
CA HIS A 162 -6.82 -9.58 -6.10
C HIS A 162 -5.39 -10.00 -5.79
N GLN A 163 -5.08 -11.29 -5.94
CA GLN A 163 -3.70 -11.75 -5.84
C GLN A 163 -2.96 -11.45 -7.15
N ARG A 164 -2.29 -10.30 -7.23
CA ARG A 164 -1.57 -9.79 -8.41
C ARG A 164 -0.70 -8.59 -8.06
N ASP A 165 0.17 -8.21 -9.00
CA ASP A 165 0.91 -6.96 -8.95
C ASP A 165 -0.05 -5.75 -8.97
N GLY A 166 0.11 -4.86 -7.98
CA GLY A 166 -0.73 -3.68 -7.79
C GLY A 166 -0.59 -2.63 -8.89
N TYR A 167 0.63 -2.40 -9.40
CA TYR A 167 0.86 -1.44 -10.48
C TYR A 167 0.22 -1.90 -11.79
N ALA A 168 0.32 -3.19 -12.10
CA ALA A 168 -0.36 -3.80 -13.24
C ALA A 168 -1.89 -3.75 -13.06
N ALA A 169 -2.39 -3.93 -11.84
CA ALA A 169 -3.82 -3.88 -11.54
C ALA A 169 -4.43 -2.51 -11.81
N LEU A 170 -3.69 -1.40 -11.66
CA LEU A 170 -4.18 -0.05 -12.00
C LEU A 170 -4.70 0.04 -13.43
N ALA A 171 -4.15 -0.72 -14.39
CA ALA A 171 -4.59 -0.69 -15.77
C ALA A 171 -5.95 -1.37 -15.98
N ALA A 172 -6.22 -2.39 -15.17
CA ALA A 172 -7.38 -3.26 -15.29
C ALA A 172 -8.54 -2.86 -14.38
N LEU A 173 -8.24 -2.21 -13.25
CA LEU A 173 -9.22 -1.87 -12.21
C LEU A 173 -9.68 -0.41 -12.28
N LEU A 174 -9.02 0.44 -13.07
CA LEU A 174 -9.34 1.87 -13.18
C LEU A 174 -9.92 2.25 -14.56
N PRO A 175 -10.91 3.16 -14.61
CA PRO A 175 -11.68 3.67 -13.47
C PRO A 175 -12.69 2.63 -12.97
N PRO A 176 -12.97 2.57 -11.65
CA PRO A 176 -14.06 1.76 -11.14
C PRO A 176 -15.42 2.43 -11.45
N PRO A 177 -16.53 1.68 -11.53
CA PRO A 177 -17.85 2.21 -11.88
C PRO A 177 -18.37 3.31 -10.95
N GLU A 178 -17.91 3.37 -9.69
CA GLU A 178 -18.25 4.45 -8.75
C GLU A 178 -17.74 5.81 -9.22
N LYS A 179 -16.65 5.85 -10.02
CA LYS A 179 -15.99 7.05 -10.57
C LYS A 179 -15.58 8.09 -9.53
N ARG A 180 -15.71 7.80 -8.24
CA ARG A 180 -15.14 8.50 -7.09
C ARG A 180 -14.33 7.54 -6.22
N GLY A 181 -13.25 8.00 -5.62
CA GLY A 181 -12.47 7.13 -4.75
C GLY A 181 -11.07 7.58 -4.43
N LEU A 182 -10.39 6.70 -3.70
CA LEU A 182 -9.00 6.80 -3.29
C LEU A 182 -8.21 5.63 -3.87
N VAL A 183 -7.06 5.93 -4.46
CA VAL A 183 -6.01 4.96 -4.81
C VAL A 183 -4.86 5.14 -3.83
N LEU A 184 -4.58 4.12 -3.00
CA LEU A 184 -3.41 4.05 -2.13
C LEU A 184 -2.27 3.29 -2.83
N ILE A 185 -1.10 3.95 -2.91
CA ILE A 185 0.16 3.39 -3.40
C ILE A 185 1.15 3.33 -2.24
N ASP A 186 1.32 2.14 -1.68
CA ASP A 186 2.14 1.88 -0.48
C ASP A 186 3.11 0.70 -0.71
N PRO A 187 4.07 0.83 -1.64
CA PRO A 187 4.97 -0.26 -1.97
C PRO A 187 5.97 -0.53 -0.83
N PRO A 188 6.62 -1.72 -0.82
CA PRO A 188 7.59 -2.08 0.22
C PRO A 188 8.96 -1.38 0.09
N TYR A 189 9.23 -0.66 -1.01
CA TYR A 189 10.52 -0.01 -1.31
C TYR A 189 11.73 -0.97 -1.36
N GLU A 190 11.52 -2.22 -1.78
CA GLU A 190 12.60 -3.19 -1.99
C GLU A 190 13.48 -2.84 -3.19
N ALA A 191 12.89 -2.21 -4.22
CA ALA A 191 13.60 -1.82 -5.44
C ALA A 191 14.46 -0.54 -5.27
N GLN A 192 14.63 -0.06 -4.03
CA GLN A 192 15.44 1.12 -3.69
C GLN A 192 15.09 2.35 -4.56
N GLU A 193 16.03 2.82 -5.38
CA GLU A 193 15.86 4.01 -6.23
C GLU A 193 14.87 3.78 -7.38
N ASP A 194 14.66 2.54 -7.80
CA ASP A 194 13.70 2.19 -8.86
C ASP A 194 12.25 2.25 -8.39
N GLU A 195 12.00 2.23 -7.07
CA GLU A 195 10.64 2.29 -6.53
C GLU A 195 9.94 3.60 -6.90
N PHE A 196 10.64 4.75 -6.80
CA PHE A 196 10.08 6.04 -7.19
C PHE A 196 9.73 6.11 -8.69
N ARG A 197 10.44 5.37 -9.55
CA ARG A 197 10.09 5.25 -10.97
C ARG A 197 8.81 4.44 -11.16
N SER A 198 8.67 3.32 -10.44
CA SER A 198 7.45 2.51 -10.46
C SER A 198 6.24 3.29 -9.96
N ILE A 199 6.39 4.00 -8.84
CA ILE A 199 5.35 4.88 -8.27
C ILE A 199 4.94 5.95 -9.27
N ARG A 200 5.91 6.66 -9.86
CA ARG A 200 5.62 7.69 -10.87
C ARG A 200 4.78 7.12 -12.00
N ARG A 201 5.20 5.99 -12.58
CA ARG A 201 4.46 5.32 -13.67
C ARG A 201 3.06 4.92 -13.23
N GLY A 202 2.92 4.34 -12.04
CA GLY A 202 1.64 3.95 -11.47
C GLY A 202 0.70 5.16 -11.30
N LEU A 203 1.22 6.26 -10.76
CA LEU A 203 0.46 7.48 -10.54
C LEU A 203 0.06 8.15 -11.87
N GLU A 204 0.96 8.23 -12.85
CA GLU A 204 0.63 8.71 -14.21
C GLU A 204 -0.49 7.86 -14.83
N GLN A 205 -0.41 6.54 -14.68
CA GLN A 205 -1.40 5.61 -15.20
C GLN A 205 -2.78 5.77 -14.52
N ALA A 206 -2.79 5.94 -13.19
CA ALA A 206 -3.99 6.16 -12.40
C ALA A 206 -4.66 7.48 -12.79
N LEU A 207 -3.90 8.59 -12.82
CA LEU A 207 -4.42 9.91 -13.16
C LEU A 207 -4.87 10.03 -14.62
N THR A 208 -4.23 9.31 -15.55
CA THR A 208 -4.66 9.28 -16.95
C THR A 208 -6.00 8.57 -17.11
N ARG A 209 -6.18 7.42 -16.44
CA ARG A 209 -7.42 6.62 -16.53
C ARG A 209 -8.55 7.21 -15.69
N TRP A 210 -8.20 7.81 -14.56
CA TRP A 210 -9.14 8.34 -13.60
C TRP A 210 -8.67 9.69 -13.04
N PRO A 211 -8.78 10.77 -13.83
CA PRO A 211 -8.29 12.11 -13.44
C PRO A 211 -8.91 12.67 -12.16
N GLN A 212 -10.08 12.17 -11.77
CA GLN A 212 -10.84 12.61 -10.59
C GLN A 212 -10.50 11.79 -9.32
N ALA A 213 -9.62 10.78 -9.41
CA ALA A 213 -9.22 9.97 -8.27
C ALA A 213 -8.42 10.81 -7.26
N ALA A 214 -8.71 10.66 -5.98
CA ALA A 214 -7.70 10.97 -4.97
C ALA A 214 -6.61 9.89 -5.04
N CYS A 215 -5.35 10.28 -5.06
CA CYS A 215 -4.23 9.36 -4.99
C CYS A 215 -3.40 9.67 -3.74
N ALA A 216 -3.19 8.69 -2.87
CA ALA A 216 -2.29 8.78 -1.73
C ALA A 216 -1.08 7.88 -1.98
N VAL A 217 0.12 8.45 -1.85
CA VAL A 217 1.38 7.71 -2.04
C VAL A 217 2.16 7.78 -0.74
N TRP A 218 2.48 6.63 -0.17
CA TRP A 218 3.41 6.56 0.96
C TRP A 218 4.84 6.47 0.46
N TYR A 219 5.77 7.18 1.09
CA TYR A 219 7.20 7.07 0.81
C TYR A 219 8.08 7.29 2.05
N PRO A 220 9.21 6.55 2.18
CA PRO A 220 10.15 6.73 3.27
C PRO A 220 11.18 7.83 2.98
N ILE A 221 11.60 8.56 4.02
CA ILE A 221 12.64 9.59 3.93
C ILE A 221 13.99 8.97 4.31
N LYS A 222 14.62 8.25 3.36
CA LYS A 222 15.95 7.64 3.58
C LYS A 222 17.10 8.50 3.05
N LEU A 223 16.99 8.96 1.80
CA LEU A 223 18.03 9.73 1.11
C LEU A 223 17.39 10.89 0.34
N ALA A 224 17.87 12.12 0.55
CA ALA A 224 17.31 13.29 -0.13
C ALA A 224 17.37 13.15 -1.67
N ARG A 225 18.47 12.60 -2.19
CA ARG A 225 18.72 12.44 -3.63
C ARG A 225 17.67 11.60 -4.38
N THR A 226 17.03 10.64 -3.70
CA THR A 226 16.06 9.74 -4.34
C THR A 226 14.65 10.35 -4.35
N ARG A 227 14.28 11.12 -3.32
CA ARG A 227 12.96 11.76 -3.23
C ARG A 227 12.85 13.05 -4.03
N GLU A 228 13.92 13.84 -4.13
CA GLU A 228 13.85 15.17 -4.74
C GLU A 228 13.39 15.17 -6.21
N PRO A 229 13.89 14.27 -7.09
CA PRO A 229 13.37 14.16 -8.45
C PRO A 229 11.88 13.84 -8.49
N PHE A 230 11.40 12.97 -7.58
CA PHE A 230 9.99 12.61 -7.47
C PHE A 230 9.14 13.80 -7.03
N LEU A 231 9.56 14.54 -6.00
CA LEU A 231 8.87 15.75 -5.53
C LEU A 231 8.83 16.86 -6.58
N ARG A 232 9.91 17.04 -7.36
CA ARG A 232 9.91 17.97 -8.50
C ARG A 232 8.91 17.55 -9.56
N TRP A 233 8.89 16.26 -9.91
CA TRP A 233 7.94 15.73 -10.89
C TRP A 233 6.47 15.89 -10.45
N LEU A 234 6.17 15.70 -9.16
CA LEU A 234 4.80 15.91 -8.63
C LEU A 234 4.28 17.33 -8.87
N ARG A 235 5.14 18.35 -8.95
CA ARG A 235 4.71 19.74 -9.25
C ARG A 235 4.23 19.93 -10.69
N THR A 236 4.58 19.00 -11.58
CA THR A 236 4.29 19.07 -13.01
C THR A 236 3.42 17.91 -13.49
N CYS A 237 3.00 17.00 -12.60
CA CYS A 237 2.19 15.86 -12.97
C CYS A 237 0.74 16.30 -13.27
N ALA A 238 -0.08 15.37 -13.77
CA ALA A 238 -1.46 15.66 -14.15
C ALA A 238 -2.41 15.93 -12.96
N ALA A 239 -1.93 15.85 -11.72
CA ALA A 239 -2.75 16.11 -10.55
C ALA A 239 -3.09 17.61 -10.44
N GLN A 240 -4.36 17.93 -10.22
CA GLN A 240 -4.80 19.33 -10.08
C GLN A 240 -4.26 19.98 -8.81
N GLN A 241 -4.13 19.19 -7.74
CA GLN A 241 -3.65 19.63 -6.44
C GLN A 241 -2.75 18.55 -5.85
N VAL A 242 -1.65 18.97 -5.22
CA VAL A 242 -0.70 18.07 -4.56
C VAL A 242 -0.44 18.58 -3.15
N LEU A 243 -0.65 17.71 -2.18
CA LEU A 243 -0.25 17.91 -0.79
C LEU A 243 0.90 16.97 -0.46
N VAL A 244 1.95 17.50 0.16
CA VAL A 244 3.06 16.70 0.71
C VAL A 244 3.03 16.83 2.22
N ALA A 245 2.85 15.72 2.92
CA ALA A 245 2.89 15.63 4.38
C ALA A 245 4.02 14.67 4.78
N GLU A 246 5.03 15.20 5.47
CA GLU A 246 6.21 14.45 5.90
C GLU A 246 6.31 14.46 7.43
N LEU A 247 6.64 13.31 8.01
CA LEU A 247 7.02 13.17 9.42
C LEU A 247 8.40 12.52 9.49
N ALA A 248 9.36 13.23 10.08
CA ALA A 248 10.70 12.72 10.31
C ALA A 248 10.92 12.56 11.80
N VAL A 249 11.14 11.31 12.24
CA VAL A 249 11.59 10.98 13.59
C VAL A 249 13.11 10.82 13.56
N ARG A 250 13.80 11.34 14.57
CA ARG A 250 15.26 11.28 14.70
C ARG A 250 15.68 10.11 15.57
#